data_AF-A0A6P9B2Z1-F1
#
_entry.id   AF-A0A6P9B2Z1-F1
#
_cell.length_a   1.000
_cell.length_b   1.000
_cell.length_c   1.000
_cell.angle_alpha   90.00
_cell.angle_beta   90.00
_cell.angle_gamma   90.00
#
_symmetry.space_group_name_H-M   'P 1'
#
loop_
_entity.id
_entity.type
_entity.pdbx_description
1 polymer ?
#
loop_
_entity_poly.entity_id
_entity_poly.type
_entity_poly.pdbx_seq_one_letter_code
_entity_poly.pdbx_strand_id
1 'polypeptide(L)'
;MPSPLQEFMGEKPAVTADQEKQLYTIQCDCYNNLAACLLQMPPVNYERVKDYSLKVLERQADNVKALYRAGVAFYHLGNYDKAQHYLLSATSRQPKDANVKRYLQLTESQLSIYLQKEKQLYMGMFG
;
A
#
# COMPACT_ATOMS: atom_id res chain seq x y z
N MET A 1 -31.36 3.60 33.05
CA MET A 1 -30.92 4.95 32.67
C MET A 1 -29.77 4.79 31.69
N PRO A 2 -29.85 5.28 30.45
CA PRO A 2 -28.71 5.26 29.52
C PRO A 2 -27.53 6.06 30.11
N SER A 3 -26.31 5.69 29.74
CA SER A 3 -25.09 6.31 30.26
C SER A 3 -24.94 7.74 29.73
N PRO A 4 -24.54 8.74 30.54
CA PRO A 4 -24.25 10.11 30.10
C PRO A 4 -23.20 10.19 28.98
N LEU A 5 -22.42 9.13 28.78
CA LEU A 5 -21.43 9.02 27.71
C LEU A 5 -22.05 8.72 26.34
N GLN A 6 -23.30 8.23 26.27
CA GLN A 6 -24.00 8.02 24.99
C GLN A 6 -24.48 9.34 24.37
N GLU A 7 -24.69 10.40 25.17
CA GLU A 7 -25.08 11.74 24.68
C GLU A 7 -23.92 12.47 23.98
N PHE A 8 -22.67 12.13 24.31
CA PHE A 8 -21.47 12.68 23.67
C PHE A 8 -20.97 11.88 22.46
N MET A 9 -21.58 10.74 22.15
CA MET A 9 -21.38 10.05 20.87
C MET A 9 -22.20 10.70 19.74
N GLY A 10 -22.59 11.97 19.95
CA GLY A 10 -23.46 12.78 19.15
C GLY A 10 -23.06 12.82 17.68
N GLU A 11 -24.10 12.69 16.86
CA GLU A 11 -24.17 12.75 15.41
C GLU A 11 -22.94 13.34 14.73
N LYS A 12 -22.36 12.59 13.78
CA LYS A 12 -21.39 13.17 12.82
C LYS A 12 -22.00 14.47 12.31
N PRO A 13 -21.30 15.61 12.42
CA PRO A 13 -21.83 16.88 11.95
C PRO A 13 -22.33 16.72 10.51
N ALA A 14 -23.47 17.31 10.17
CA ALA A 14 -23.99 17.25 8.81
C ALA A 14 -23.03 18.01 7.88
N VAL A 15 -22.16 17.26 7.20
CA VAL A 15 -21.17 17.79 6.26
C VAL A 15 -21.81 17.84 4.87
N THR A 16 -21.62 18.95 4.13
CA THR A 16 -22.07 19.01 2.73
C THR A 16 -21.24 18.07 1.85
N ALA A 17 -21.77 17.63 0.71
CA ALA A 17 -21.03 16.76 -0.20
C ALA A 17 -19.67 17.35 -0.63
N ASP A 18 -19.60 18.68 -0.80
CA ASP A 18 -18.35 19.37 -1.13
C ASP A 18 -17.34 19.37 0.02
N GLN A 19 -17.81 19.61 1.25
CA GLN A 19 -16.96 19.55 2.43
C GLN A 19 -16.47 18.11 2.68
N GLU A 20 -17.31 17.11 2.44
CA GLU A 20 -16.94 15.71 2.58
C GLU A 20 -15.87 15.32 1.54
N LYS A 21 -16.03 15.76 0.29
CA LYS A 21 -15.03 15.58 -0.76
C LYS A 21 -13.70 16.23 -0.39
N GLN A 22 -13.72 17.48 0.09
CA GLN A 22 -12.51 18.18 0.54
C GLN A 22 -11.83 17.44 1.69
N LEU A 23 -12.60 16.95 2.66
CA LEU A 23 -12.10 16.18 3.78
C LEU A 23 -11.39 14.90 3.31
N TYR A 24 -11.98 14.16 2.36
CA TYR A 24 -11.33 12.98 1.78
C TYR A 24 -10.06 13.31 1.01
N THR A 25 -10.05 14.40 0.24
CA THR A 25 -8.84 14.86 -0.46
C THR A 25 -7.71 15.14 0.54
N ILE A 26 -8.00 15.93 1.58
CA ILE A 26 -7.02 16.28 2.62
C ILE A 26 -6.52 15.01 3.33
N GLN A 27 -7.41 14.08 3.68
CA GLN A 27 -7.02 12.81 4.30
C GLN A 27 -6.08 12.00 3.41
N CYS A 28 -6.36 11.89 2.11
CA CYS A 28 -5.50 11.20 1.16
C CYS A 28 -4.12 11.84 1.07
N ASP A 29 -4.05 13.17 1.04
CA ASP A 29 -2.77 13.90 1.00
C ASP A 29 -1.96 13.69 2.27
N CYS A 30 -2.60 13.76 3.44
CA CYS A 30 -1.96 13.48 4.72
C CYS A 30 -1.41 12.04 4.78
N TYR A 31 -2.21 11.04 4.37
CA TYR A 31 -1.75 9.65 4.36
C TYR A 31 -0.61 9.41 3.37
N ASN A 32 -0.67 10.03 2.18
CA ASN A 32 0.42 9.96 1.22
C ASN A 32 1.72 10.53 1.77
N ASN A 33 1.66 11.69 2.42
CA ASN A 33 2.83 12.32 3.02
C ASN A 33 3.37 11.49 4.18
N LEU A 34 2.49 10.97 5.04
CA LEU A 34 2.87 10.12 6.17
C LEU A 34 3.56 8.83 5.70
N ALA A 35 3.03 8.17 4.68
CA ALA A 35 3.65 6.99 4.07
C ALA A 35 5.04 7.33 3.47
N ALA A 36 5.18 8.51 2.86
CA ALA A 36 6.46 8.97 2.32
C ALA A 36 7.51 9.19 3.42
N CYS A 37 7.12 9.86 4.50
CA CYS A 37 8.01 10.11 5.65
C CYS A 37 8.42 8.80 6.32
N LEU A 38 7.48 7.87 6.54
CA LEU A 38 7.76 6.58 7.14
C LEU A 38 8.79 5.76 6.35
N LEU A 39 8.74 5.81 5.02
CA LEU A 39 9.75 5.15 4.16
C LEU A 39 11.16 5.74 4.29
N GLN A 40 11.29 6.98 4.77
CA GLN A 40 12.57 7.67 4.94
C GLN A 40 13.11 7.62 6.37
N MET A 41 12.35 7.10 7.34
CA MET A 41 12.73 7.06 8.76
C MET A 41 13.25 5.67 9.16
N PRO A 42 14.55 5.47 9.41
CA PRO A 42 15.08 4.20 9.90
C PRO A 42 14.86 4.02 11.43
N PRO A 43 14.49 2.82 11.90
CA PRO A 43 14.09 1.66 11.11
C PRO A 43 12.72 1.87 10.46
N VAL A 44 12.60 1.47 9.19
CA VAL A 44 11.38 1.72 8.40
C VAL A 44 10.25 0.80 8.87
N ASN A 45 9.10 1.38 9.23
CA ASN A 45 7.91 0.63 9.58
C ASN A 45 7.05 0.37 8.33
N TYR A 46 7.36 -0.72 7.62
CA TYR A 46 6.67 -1.09 6.37
C TYR A 46 5.19 -1.44 6.56
N GLU A 47 4.79 -1.95 7.73
CA GLU A 47 3.38 -2.21 8.04
C GLU A 47 2.55 -0.92 8.01
N ARG A 48 3.05 0.15 8.63
CA ARG A 48 2.37 1.45 8.59
C ARG A 48 2.40 2.09 7.21
N VAL A 49 3.50 1.95 6.47
CA VAL A 49 3.56 2.43 5.07
C VAL A 49 2.49 1.74 4.23
N LYS A 50 2.35 0.42 4.35
CA LYS A 50 1.31 -0.37 3.70
C LYS A 50 -0.07 0.16 4.07
N ASP A 51 -0.39 0.26 5.36
CA ASP A 51 -1.71 0.67 5.82
C ASP A 51 -2.13 2.05 5.30
N TYR A 52 -1.24 3.05 5.36
CA TYR A 52 -1.55 4.39 4.87
C TYR A 52 -1.65 4.45 3.34
N SER A 53 -0.82 3.68 2.64
CA SER A 53 -0.90 3.61 1.18
C SER A 53 -2.23 2.98 0.74
N LEU A 54 -2.67 1.91 1.41
CA LEU A 54 -3.95 1.26 1.11
C LEU A 54 -5.15 2.18 1.40
N LYS A 55 -5.13 2.96 2.50
CA LYS A 55 -6.17 3.96 2.78
C LYS A 55 -6.32 5.02 1.69
N VAL A 56 -5.21 5.40 1.05
CA VAL A 56 -5.25 6.30 -0.10
C VAL A 56 -5.89 5.60 -1.30
N LEU A 57 -5.51 4.35 -1.56
CA LEU A 57 -6.00 3.56 -2.71
C LEU A 57 -7.48 3.21 -2.60
N GLU A 58 -8.05 3.09 -1.40
CA GLU A 58 -9.50 2.93 -1.18
C GLU A 58 -10.32 4.07 -1.79
N ARG A 59 -9.74 5.28 -1.86
CA ARG A 59 -10.41 6.49 -2.38
C ARG A 59 -9.86 6.93 -3.74
N GLN A 60 -8.59 6.66 -3.99
CA GLN A 60 -7.85 7.06 -5.17
C GLN A 60 -7.07 5.85 -5.70
N ALA A 61 -7.77 4.87 -6.27
CA ALA A 61 -7.19 3.62 -6.74
C ALA A 61 -6.03 3.80 -7.73
N ASP A 62 -6.05 4.90 -8.49
CA ASP A 62 -5.03 5.23 -9.49
C ASP A 62 -3.91 6.14 -8.98
N ASN A 63 -3.82 6.39 -7.66
CA ASN A 63 -2.79 7.24 -7.09
C ASN A 63 -1.41 6.55 -7.21
N VAL A 64 -0.61 6.98 -8.19
CA VAL A 64 0.70 6.38 -8.50
C VAL A 64 1.64 6.38 -7.30
N LYS A 65 1.63 7.43 -6.48
CA LYS A 65 2.50 7.52 -5.29
C LYS A 65 2.10 6.48 -4.25
N ALA A 66 0.80 6.29 -4.02
CA ALA A 66 0.30 5.26 -3.11
C ALA A 66 0.55 3.84 -3.64
N LEU A 67 0.32 3.61 -4.94
CA LEU A 67 0.63 2.32 -5.60
C LEU A 67 2.10 1.94 -5.42
N TYR A 68 3.01 2.87 -5.73
CA TYR A 68 4.45 2.65 -5.54
C TYR A 68 4.80 2.35 -4.08
N ARG A 69 4.32 3.15 -3.13
CA ARG A 69 4.63 2.96 -1.70
C ARG A 69 4.05 1.67 -1.13
N ALA A 70 2.85 1.28 -1.55
CA ALA A 70 2.26 -0.03 -1.21
C ALA A 70 3.13 -1.17 -1.76
N GLY A 71 3.53 -1.09 -3.03
CA GLY A 71 4.41 -2.06 -3.67
C GLY A 71 5.74 -2.24 -2.93
N VAL A 72 6.41 -1.14 -2.60
CA VAL A 72 7.64 -1.15 -1.79
C VAL A 72 7.40 -1.78 -0.41
N ALA A 73 6.33 -1.40 0.27
CA ALA A 73 6.02 -1.95 1.59
C ALA A 73 5.78 -3.47 1.54
N PHE A 74 4.95 -3.95 0.61
CA PHE A 74 4.70 -5.39 0.46
C PHE A 74 5.97 -6.17 0.10
N TYR A 75 6.86 -5.61 -0.71
CA TYR A 75 8.15 -6.22 -1.02
C TYR A 75 8.97 -6.46 0.26
N HIS A 76 9.11 -5.44 1.11
CA HIS A 76 9.88 -5.56 2.36
C HIS A 76 9.18 -6.40 3.42
N LEU A 77 7.85 -6.55 3.34
CA LEU A 77 7.08 -7.48 4.16
C LEU A 77 7.10 -8.93 3.62
N GLY A 78 7.80 -9.19 2.52
CA GLY A 78 7.93 -10.52 1.92
C GLY A 78 6.69 -11.00 1.15
N ASN A 79 5.69 -10.15 0.94
CA ASN A 79 4.52 -10.49 0.13
C ASN A 79 4.75 -10.03 -1.33
N TYR A 80 5.48 -10.85 -2.06
CA TYR A 80 5.95 -10.49 -3.41
C TYR A 80 4.82 -10.47 -4.46
N ASP A 81 3.78 -11.29 -4.31
CA ASP A 81 2.61 -11.26 -5.22
C ASP A 81 1.88 -9.92 -5.17
N LYS A 82 1.57 -9.42 -3.95
CA LYS A 82 0.96 -8.11 -3.79
C LYS A 82 1.90 -6.99 -4.21
N ALA A 83 3.19 -7.12 -3.91
CA ALA A 83 4.19 -6.14 -4.35
C ALA A 83 4.18 -6.01 -5.89
N GLN A 84 4.19 -7.13 -6.61
CA GLN A 84 4.17 -7.15 -8.07
C GLN A 84 2.89 -6.51 -8.61
N HIS A 85 1.72 -6.86 -8.05
CA HIS A 85 0.45 -6.27 -8.44
C HIS A 85 0.47 -4.74 -8.37
N TYR A 86 0.83 -4.16 -7.22
CA TYR A 86 0.86 -2.71 -7.05
C TYR A 86 1.93 -2.02 -7.90
N LEU A 87 3.11 -2.64 -8.07
CA LEU A 87 4.20 -2.09 -8.89
C LEU A 87 3.88 -2.13 -10.40
N LEU A 88 3.18 -3.15 -10.87
CA LEU A 88 2.66 -3.20 -12.24
C LEU A 88 1.61 -2.11 -12.48
N SER A 89 0.68 -1.93 -11.54
CA SER A 89 -0.30 -0.83 -11.60
C SER A 89 0.41 0.53 -11.63
N ALA A 90 1.43 0.76 -10.79
CA ALA A 90 2.22 1.99 -10.82
C ALA A 90 2.94 2.18 -12.17
N THR A 91 3.55 1.11 -12.71
CA THR A 91 4.27 1.13 -14.00
C THR A 91 3.33 1.46 -15.15
N SER A 92 2.10 0.94 -15.15
CA SER A 92 1.11 1.23 -16.19
C SER A 92 0.79 2.73 -16.31
N ARG A 93 0.90 3.46 -15.19
CA ARG A 93 0.65 4.91 -15.11
C ARG A 93 1.90 5.75 -15.34
N GLN A 94 3.05 5.30 -14.86
CA GLN A 94 4.34 5.99 -15.00
C GLN A 94 5.45 5.01 -15.44
N PRO A 95 5.45 4.58 -16.72
CA PRO A 95 6.34 3.52 -17.21
C PRO A 95 7.82 3.90 -17.23
N LYS A 96 8.13 5.19 -17.07
CA LYS A 96 9.50 5.72 -17.06
C LYS A 96 10.05 5.96 -15.65
N ASP A 97 9.29 5.65 -14.59
CA ASP A 97 9.78 5.80 -13.22
C ASP A 97 10.82 4.71 -12.91
N ALA A 98 12.08 5.15 -12.74
CA ALA A 98 13.21 4.27 -12.48
C ALA A 98 13.08 3.53 -11.14
N ASN A 99 12.46 4.14 -10.13
CA ASN A 99 12.29 3.52 -8.82
C ASN A 99 11.25 2.41 -8.87
N VAL A 100 10.13 2.65 -9.56
CA VAL A 100 9.08 1.64 -9.76
C VAL A 100 9.67 0.44 -10.52
N LYS A 101 10.38 0.71 -11.63
CA LYS A 101 11.03 -0.34 -12.43
C LYS A 101 12.02 -1.17 -11.61
N ARG A 102 12.86 -0.51 -10.80
CA ARG A 102 13.82 -1.18 -9.93
C ARG A 102 13.13 -2.14 -8.95
N TYR A 103 12.10 -1.67 -8.25
CA TYR A 103 11.37 -2.50 -7.29
C TYR A 103 10.60 -3.64 -7.96
N LEU A 104 10.07 -3.42 -9.16
CA LEU A 104 9.40 -4.49 -9.91
C LEU A 104 10.38 -5.61 -10.26
N GLN A 105 11.57 -5.27 -10.76
CA GLN A 105 12.62 -6.26 -11.07
C GLN A 105 13.08 -7.03 -9.83
N LEU A 106 13.25 -6.35 -8.69
CA LEU A 106 13.58 -7.00 -7.43
C LEU A 106 12.49 -7.99 -7.01
N THR A 107 11.21 -7.61 -7.17
CA THR A 107 10.06 -8.44 -6.83
C THR A 107 9.97 -9.68 -7.72
N GLU A 108 10.13 -9.50 -9.04
CA GLU A 108 10.12 -10.60 -10.02
C GLU A 108 11.25 -11.61 -9.76
N SER A 109 12.43 -11.12 -9.38
CA SER A 109 13.55 -11.98 -8.99
C SER A 109 13.22 -12.84 -7.77
N GLN A 110 12.62 -12.24 -6.73
CA GLN A 110 12.22 -13.00 -5.52
C GLN A 110 11.15 -14.06 -5.82
N LEU A 111 10.14 -13.72 -6.64
CA LEU A 111 9.12 -14.68 -7.07
C LEU A 111 9.73 -15.84 -7.86
N SER A 112 10.65 -15.55 -8.80
CA SER A 112 11.33 -16.60 -9.56
C SER A 112 12.14 -17.54 -8.65
N ILE A 113 12.82 -17.02 -7.63
CA ILE A 113 13.56 -17.82 -6.67
C ILE A 113 12.61 -18.72 -5.86
N TYR A 114 11.47 -18.20 -5.43
CA TYR A 114 10.46 -18.96 -4.70
C TYR A 114 9.93 -20.14 -5.53
N LEU A 115 9.51 -19.86 -6.76
CA LEU A 115 8.99 -20.88 -7.68
C LEU A 115 10.02 -21.96 -8.01
N GLN A 116 11.29 -21.58 -8.19
CA GLN A 116 12.36 -22.53 -8.46
C GLN A 116 12.60 -23.47 -7.28
N LYS A 117 12.60 -22.94 -6.05
CA LYS A 117 12.71 -23.75 -4.82
C LYS A 117 11.54 -24.71 -4.68
N GLU A 118 10.32 -24.23 -4.92
CA GLU A 118 9.11 -25.04 -4.86
C GLU A 118 9.17 -26.22 -5.86
N LYS A 119 9.59 -25.94 -7.10
CA LYS A 119 9.78 -26.98 -8.13
C LYS A 119 10.82 -28.02 -7.72
N GLN A 120 11.94 -27.60 -7.13
CA GLN A 120 13.00 -28.51 -6.64
C GLN A 120 12.50 -29.42 -5.52
N LEU A 121 11.74 -28.86 -4.57
CA LEU A 121 11.09 -29.63 -3.51
C LEU A 121 10.16 -30.71 -4.08
N TYR A 122 9.28 -30.36 -5.02
CA TYR A 122 8.40 -31.34 -5.65
C TYR A 122 9.17 -32.43 -6.42
N MET A 123 10.22 -32.07 -7.16
CA MET A 123 11.05 -33.06 -7.86
C MET A 123 11.75 -34.01 -6.89
N GLY A 124 12.16 -33.56 -5.70
CA GLY A 124 12.76 -34.42 -4.68
C GLY A 124 11.77 -35.29 -3.90
N MET A 125 10.49 -34.94 -3.89
CA MET A 125 9.44 -35.75 -3.24
C MET A 125 8.87 -36.84 -4.15
N PHE A 126 8.93 -36.66 -5.47
CA PHE A 126 8.26 -37.53 -6.45
C PHE A 126 9.17 -38.06 -7.57
N GLY A 127 10.46 -37.73 -7.56
CA GLY A 127 11.49 -38.29 -8.44
C GLY A 127 12.30 -39.36 -7.74
#